data_AF-C5T1W7-F1
#
_entry.id   AF-C5T1W7-F1
#
_cell.length_a   1.000
_cell.length_b   1.000
_cell.length_c   1.000
_cell.angle_alpha   90.00
_cell.angle_beta   90.00
_cell.angle_gamma   90.00
#
_symmetry.space_group_name_H-M   'P 1'
#
loop_
_entity.id
_entity.type
_entity.pdbx_description
1 polymer ?
#
loop_
_entity_poly.entity_id
_entity_poly.type
_entity_poly.pdbx_seq_one_letter_code
_entity_poly.pdbx_strand_id
1 'polypeptide(L)' 'MQTQTQMGSLKPFGLRIPDEMKAWAIGQAKKERMSLNSWLLRLLDEKREAQHDDAAH' A
#
# COMPACT_ATOMS: atom_id res chain seq x y z
N MET A 1 -30.98 -13.24 -3.62
CA MET A 1 -30.06 -12.18 -3.14
C MET A 1 -28.76 -12.82 -2.66
N GLN A 2 -27.73 -12.89 -3.49
CA GLN A 2 -26.31 -12.96 -3.06
C GLN A 2 -25.47 -12.51 -4.27
N THR A 3 -25.04 -11.24 -4.30
CA THR A 3 -23.99 -10.80 -5.24
C THR A 3 -22.68 -11.25 -4.64
N GLN A 4 -22.22 -12.43 -5.06
CA GLN A 4 -20.88 -12.91 -4.77
C GLN A 4 -19.90 -12.03 -5.54
N THR A 5 -19.41 -10.98 -4.89
CA THR A 5 -18.34 -10.14 -5.41
C THR A 5 -17.16 -11.05 -5.74
N GLN A 6 -16.89 -11.26 -7.03
CA GLN A 6 -15.65 -11.89 -7.48
C GLN A 6 -14.51 -11.02 -6.96
N MET A 7 -13.89 -11.44 -5.86
CA MET A 7 -12.62 -10.89 -5.42
C MET A 7 -11.61 -11.26 -6.50
N GLY A 8 -11.35 -10.32 -7.42
CA GLY A 8 -10.33 -10.47 -8.45
C GLY A 8 -9.03 -10.90 -7.78
N SER A 9 -8.48 -12.03 -8.20
CA SER A 9 -7.23 -12.56 -7.68
C SER A 9 -6.08 -11.68 -8.18
N LEU A 10 -5.82 -10.57 -7.50
CA LEU A 10 -4.64 -9.75 -7.73
C LEU A 10 -3.41 -10.60 -7.41
N LYS A 11 -2.54 -10.77 -8.41
CA LYS A 11 -1.31 -11.54 -8.26
C LYS A 11 -0.48 -10.93 -7.11
N PRO A 12 -0.08 -11.72 -6.10
CA PRO A 12 0.71 -11.18 -5.00
C PRO A 12 2.06 -10.69 -5.52
N PHE A 13 2.46 -9.51 -5.06
CA PHE A 13 3.76 -8.92 -5.37
C PHE A 13 4.73 -9.15 -4.20
N GLY A 14 5.80 -9.91 -4.44
CA GLY A 14 6.82 -10.18 -3.43
C GLY A 14 7.84 -9.05 -3.35
N LEU A 15 7.70 -8.15 -2.37
CA LEU A 15 8.71 -7.12 -2.12
C LEU A 15 9.94 -7.69 -1.43
N ARG A 16 11.12 -7.42 -2.01
CA ARG A 16 12.42 -7.67 -1.36
C ARG A 16 12.88 -6.37 -0.73
N ILE A 17 12.89 -6.33 0.60
CA ILE A 17 13.36 -5.20 1.40
C ILE A 17 14.23 -5.71 2.55
N PRO A 18 15.20 -4.92 3.04
CA PRO A 18 15.95 -5.26 4.24
C PRO A 18 15.04 -5.47 5.45
N ASP A 19 15.43 -6.37 6.36
CA ASP A 19 14.63 -6.70 7.54
C ASP A 19 14.39 -5.50 8.46
N GLU A 20 15.37 -4.61 8.59
CA GLU A 20 15.24 -3.36 9.37
C GLU A 20 14.12 -2.46 8.82
N MET A 21 14.05 -2.34 7.49
CA MET A 21 13.07 -1.51 6.80
C MET A 21 11.68 -2.12 6.92
N LYS A 22 11.59 -3.45 6.81
CA LYS A 22 10.34 -4.18 7.03
C LYS A 22 9.82 -3.99 8.44
N ALA A 23 10.69 -4.11 9.45
CA ALA A 23 10.32 -3.92 10.85
C ALA A 23 9.81 -2.50 11.11
N TRP A 24 10.50 -1.49 10.57
CA TRP A 24 10.08 -0.10 10.65
C TRP A 24 8.70 0.12 10.00
N ALA A 25 8.49 -0.38 8.77
CA ALA A 25 7.22 -0.24 8.05
C ALA A 25 6.05 -0.90 8.79
N ILE A 26 6.26 -2.08 9.39
CA ILE A 26 5.28 -2.74 10.26
C ILE A 26 4.95 -1.85 11.47
N GLY A 27 5.95 -1.20 12.06
CA GLY A 27 5.77 -0.25 13.16
C GLY A 27 4.87 0.93 12.77
N GLN A 28 5.08 1.51 11.59
CA GLN A 28 4.24 2.61 11.10
C GLN A 28 2.80 2.17 10.84
N ALA A 29 2.61 1.06 10.13
CA ALA A 29 1.28 0.53 9.84
C ALA A 29 0.48 0.26 11.13
N LYS A 30 1.13 -0.26 12.18
CA LYS A 30 0.51 -0.47 13.50
C LYS A 30 0.10 0.84 14.18
N LYS A 31 0.94 1.88 14.12
CA LYS A 31 0.62 3.20 14.70
C LYS A 31 -0.64 3.79 14.05
N GLU A 32 -0.79 3.59 12.75
CA GLU A 32 -1.95 4.06 11.99
C GLU A 32 -3.13 3.06 11.98
N ARG A 33 -3.07 2.00 12.79
CA ARG A 33 -4.12 0.97 12.91
C ARG A 33 -4.54 0.34 11.58
N MET A 34 -3.59 0.13 10.68
CA MET A 34 -3.83 -0.49 9.37
C MET A 34 -2.87 -1.65 9.08
N SER A 35 -3.22 -2.45 8.07
CA SER A 35 -2.33 -3.52 7.61
C SER A 35 -1.12 -2.95 6.88
N LEU A 36 0.01 -3.67 6.90
CA LEU A 36 1.21 -3.27 6.15
C LEU A 36 0.91 -3.06 4.65
N ASN A 37 0.09 -3.93 4.05
CA ASN A 37 -0.29 -3.80 2.64
C ASN A 37 -1.10 -2.52 2.38
N SER A 38 -2.10 -2.25 3.22
CA SER A 38 -2.92 -1.02 3.10
C SER A 38 -2.08 0.24 3.28
N TRP A 39 -1.14 0.21 4.23
CA TRP A 39 -0.23 1.33 4.48
C TRP A 39 0.70 1.59 3.30
N LEU A 40 1.31 0.55 2.73
CA LEU A 40 2.17 0.68 1.55
C LEU A 40 1.39 1.18 0.33
N LEU A 41 0.17 0.68 0.11
CA LEU A 41 -0.66 1.14 -0.99
C LEU A 41 -1.04 2.61 -0.85
N ARG A 42 -1.39 3.07 0.35
CA ARG A 42 -1.65 4.48 0.64
C ARG A 42 -0.44 5.36 0.28
N LEU A 43 0.76 4.97 0.72
CA LEU A 43 1.98 5.75 0.42
C LEU A 43 2.29 5.82 -1.08
N LEU A 44 1.99 4.76 -1.83
CA LEU A 44 2.15 4.75 -3.29
C LEU A 44 1.14 5.69 -3.96
N ASP A 45 -0.08 5.74 -3.44
CA ASP A 45 -1.13 6.64 -3.92
C ASP A 45 -0.76 8.11 -3.64
N GLU A 46 -0.37 8.43 -2.41
CA GLU A 46 0.08 9.77 -2.01
C GLU A 46 1.27 10.26 -2.86
N LYS A 47 2.22 9.37 -3.19
CA LYS A 47 3.33 9.71 -4.09
C LYS A 47 2.89 9.93 -5.53
N ARG A 48 1.94 9.12 -6.02
CA ARG A 48 1.42 9.26 -7.37
C ARG A 48 0.68 10.58 -7.54
N GLU A 49 -0.14 10.96 -6.56
CA GLU A 49 -0.84 12.25 -6.55
C GLU A 49 0.15 13.42 -6.54
N ALA A 50 1.19 13.37 -5.69
CA ALA A 50 2.22 14.40 -5.65
C ALA A 50 2.99 14.57 -6.98
N GLN A 51 3.22 13.47 -7.72
CA GLN A 51 3.87 13.53 -9.04
C GLN A 51 2.95 14.06 -10.15
N HIS A 52 1.64 13.86 -10.02
CA HIS A 52 0.66 14.39 -10.97
C HIS A 52 0.51 15.91 -10.86
N ASP A 53 0.64 16.46 -9.66
CA ASP A 53 0.56 17.92 -9.43
C ASP A 53 1.80 18.65 -9.97
N ASP A 54 2.98 18.03 -9.85
CA ASP A 54 4.26 18.58 -10.34
C ASP A 54 4.36 18.61 -11.87
N ALA A 55 3.66 17.72 -12.58
CA ALA A 55 3.63 17.67 -14.05
C ALA A 55 2.60 18.64 -14.68
N ALA A 56 1.76 19.30 -13.87
CA ALA A 56 0.70 20.20 -14.31
C ALA A 56 1.02 21.70 -14.07
N HIS A 57 2.23 22.02 -13.62
CA HIS A 57 2.75 23.39 -13.43
C HIS A 57 3.94 23.66 -14.35
#